data_AF-A0A355PJ49-F1
#
_entry.id   AF-A0A355PJ49-F1
#
_cell.length_a   1.000
_cell.length_b   1.000
_cell.length_c   1.000
_cell.angle_alpha   90.00
_cell.angle_beta   90.00
_cell.angle_gamma   90.00
#
_symmetry.space_group_name_H-M   'P 1'
#
loop_
_entity.id
_entity.type
_entity.pdbx_description
1 polymer ?
#
loop_
_entity_poly.entity_id
_entity_poly.type
_entity_poly.pdbx_seq_one_letter_code
_entity_poly.pdbx_strand_id
1 'polypeptide(L)'
;MNKKFLYIVIPMLLVVLMGSTKVSAQSDNKGGVSEQHRNDVSKVVQELDKTAEKDKVIKDEVKTVAQEEKDVVAGVSDKMDKVEKRGGFKTFLIGSDYKNLGALRSELVTAQNRIDRLTKSLDRATSSTTQTELQTQITELGNIKTKAETFIKEQEGKFSLFGWLARMFQ
;
A
#
# COMPACT_ATOMS: atom_id res chain seq x y z
N MET A 1 -6.85 38.23 -35.72
CA MET A 1 -7.70 37.88 -34.57
C MET A 1 -7.97 36.37 -34.65
N ASN A 2 -7.76 35.63 -33.55
CA ASN A 2 -8.00 34.18 -33.32
C ASN A 2 -7.09 33.23 -34.15
N LYS A 3 -5.98 32.63 -33.70
CA LYS A 3 -5.57 31.91 -32.47
C LYS A 3 -6.47 30.71 -32.08
N LYS A 4 -5.96 29.51 -32.42
CA LYS A 4 -6.08 28.21 -31.72
C LYS A 4 -7.45 27.54 -31.90
N PHE A 5 -7.60 26.32 -32.42
CA PHE A 5 -7.09 25.07 -31.87
C PHE A 5 -6.90 24.03 -32.99
N LEU A 6 -5.64 23.73 -33.30
CA LEU A 6 -5.24 22.54 -34.02
C LEU A 6 -5.14 21.41 -32.98
N TYR A 7 -6.22 20.64 -32.80
CA TYR A 7 -6.13 19.40 -32.02
C TYR A 7 -5.43 18.34 -32.88
N ILE A 8 -4.11 18.31 -32.75
CA ILE A 8 -3.30 17.17 -33.19
C ILE A 8 -3.67 16.01 -32.27
N VAL A 9 -4.35 15.02 -32.84
CA VAL A 9 -4.52 13.70 -32.27
C VAL A 9 -3.12 13.08 -32.20
N ILE A 10 -2.44 13.23 -31.06
CA ILE A 10 -1.19 12.51 -30.80
C ILE A 10 -1.60 11.09 -30.41
N PRO A 11 -1.25 10.06 -31.20
CA PRO A 11 -1.56 8.68 -30.85
C PRO A 11 -0.82 8.32 -29.55
N MET A 12 -1.59 7.89 -28.56
CA MET A 12 -1.13 7.30 -27.32
C MET A 12 -0.28 6.07 -27.65
N LEU A 13 1.04 6.27 -27.63
CA LEU A 13 2.04 5.26 -27.93
C LEU A 13 1.97 4.17 -26.84
N LEU A 14 1.34 3.05 -27.19
CA LEU A 14 1.37 1.81 -26.42
C LEU A 14 2.78 1.21 -26.51
N VAL A 15 3.64 1.54 -25.56
CA VAL A 15 4.94 0.87 -25.40
C VAL A 15 4.72 -0.41 -24.61
N VAL A 16 4.44 -1.50 -25.34
CA VAL A 16 4.62 -2.87 -24.83
C VAL A 16 6.10 -3.19 -24.98
N LEU A 17 6.87 -3.04 -23.91
CA LEU A 17 8.22 -3.57 -23.80
C LEU A 17 8.16 -4.88 -23.00
N MET A 18 7.95 -5.99 -23.73
CA MET A 18 8.37 -7.31 -23.29
C MET A 18 9.89 -7.34 -23.27
N GLY A 19 10.47 -7.29 -22.08
CA GLY A 19 11.90 -7.51 -21.85
C GLY A 19 12.07 -8.39 -20.63
N SER A 20 12.36 -9.68 -20.85
CA SER A 20 12.85 -10.60 -19.83
C SER A 20 14.23 -10.14 -19.36
N THR A 21 14.29 -9.25 -18.39
CA THR A 21 15.52 -9.00 -17.62
C THR A 21 15.34 -9.57 -16.23
N LYS A 22 16.16 -10.57 -15.92
CA LYS A 22 16.41 -10.96 -14.53
C LYS A 22 17.05 -9.76 -13.84
N VAL A 23 16.23 -8.93 -13.19
CA VAL A 23 16.71 -7.95 -12.22
C VAL A 23 17.03 -8.71 -10.95
N SER A 24 18.27 -9.19 -10.86
CA SER A 24 18.95 -9.35 -9.58
C SER A 24 19.30 -7.96 -9.08
N ALA A 25 18.36 -7.32 -8.39
CA ALA A 25 18.66 -6.19 -7.50
C ALA A 25 18.65 -6.74 -6.08
N GLN A 26 19.85 -7.09 -5.61
CA GLN A 26 20.17 -7.21 -4.20
C GLN A 26 19.71 -5.93 -3.50
N SER A 27 18.61 -6.00 -2.78
CA SER A 27 18.22 -4.99 -1.80
C SER A 27 18.69 -5.50 -0.45
N ASP A 28 19.80 -4.92 0.04
CA ASP A 28 20.21 -5.00 1.43
C ASP A 28 19.13 -4.32 2.30
N ASN A 29 18.00 -4.99 2.52
CA ASN A 29 16.96 -4.54 3.44
C ASN A 29 17.04 -5.42 4.69
N LYS A 30 17.86 -5.03 5.67
CA LYS A 30 18.00 -5.69 6.97
C LYS A 30 16.79 -5.50 7.91
N GLY A 31 15.66 -5.00 7.40
CA GLY A 31 14.40 -4.89 8.14
C GLY A 31 13.40 -5.95 7.66
N GLY A 32 12.69 -6.59 8.59
CA GLY A 32 11.59 -7.50 8.25
C GLY A 32 10.48 -6.80 7.46
N VAL A 33 9.51 -7.57 6.93
CA VAL A 33 8.39 -7.03 6.14
C VAL A 33 7.64 -5.92 6.89
N SER A 34 7.51 -6.05 8.21
CA SER A 34 6.90 -5.06 9.09
C SER A 34 7.65 -3.72 9.11
N GLU A 35 8.98 -3.76 9.19
CA GLU A 35 9.84 -2.56 9.21
C GLU A 35 9.84 -1.87 7.85
N GLN A 36 9.87 -2.63 6.76
CA GLN A 36 9.73 -2.07 5.42
C GLN A 36 8.37 -1.39 5.23
N HIS A 37 7.28 -2.04 5.66
CA HIS A 37 5.94 -1.45 5.58
C HIS A 37 5.86 -0.13 6.36
N ARG A 38 6.39 -0.09 7.57
CA ARG A 38 6.45 1.11 8.40
C ARG A 38 7.18 2.26 7.70
N ASN A 39 8.33 1.98 7.11
CA ASN A 39 9.15 2.98 6.44
C ASN A 39 8.50 3.50 5.16
N ASP A 40 7.90 2.60 4.36
CA ASP A 40 7.19 2.99 3.13
C ASP A 40 6.01 3.91 3.46
N VAL A 41 5.17 3.57 4.45
CA VAL A 41 4.03 4.44 4.81
C VAL A 41 4.49 5.74 5.46
N SER A 42 5.54 5.72 6.29
CA SER A 42 6.05 6.95 6.90
C SER A 42 6.52 7.97 5.86
N LYS A 43 7.06 7.52 4.72
CA LYS A 43 7.44 8.41 3.62
C LYS A 43 6.20 9.03 2.98
N VAL A 44 5.21 8.21 2.65
CA VAL A 44 3.93 8.70 2.11
C VAL A 44 3.29 9.73 3.02
N VAL A 45 3.21 9.47 4.34
CA VAL A 45 2.63 10.41 5.31
C VAL A 45 3.34 11.76 5.27
N GLN A 46 4.68 11.76 5.26
CA GLN A 46 5.45 12.99 5.18
C GLN A 46 5.20 13.76 3.89
N GLU A 47 5.06 13.06 2.76
CA GLU A 47 4.79 13.71 1.48
C GLU A 47 3.35 14.20 1.37
N LEU A 48 2.36 13.47 1.91
CA LEU A 48 0.97 13.93 2.00
C LEU A 48 0.86 15.21 2.84
N ASP A 49 1.57 15.29 3.98
CA ASP A 49 1.63 16.51 4.80
C ASP A 49 2.19 17.69 4.00
N LYS A 50 3.26 17.48 3.23
CA LYS A 50 3.84 18.52 2.36
C LYS A 50 2.87 18.95 1.26
N THR A 51 2.18 18.00 0.62
CA THR A 51 1.20 18.30 -0.44
C THR A 51 -0.01 19.05 0.12
N ALA A 52 -0.47 18.72 1.33
CA ALA A 52 -1.57 19.42 2.01
C ALA A 52 -1.25 20.90 2.26
N GLU A 53 0.01 21.25 2.57
CA GLU A 53 0.41 22.64 2.80
C GLU A 53 0.46 23.48 1.51
N LYS A 54 0.53 22.84 0.34
CA LYS A 54 0.60 23.53 -0.97
C LYS A 54 -0.77 23.91 -1.54
N ASP A 55 -1.85 23.33 -1.04
CA ASP A 55 -3.18 23.53 -1.59
C ASP A 55 -4.27 23.57 -0.52
N LYS A 56 -4.79 24.78 -0.27
CA LYS A 56 -5.80 25.05 0.76
C LYS A 56 -7.13 24.34 0.51
N VAL A 57 -7.47 24.00 -0.75
CA VAL A 57 -8.76 23.38 -1.09
C VAL A 57 -8.81 21.93 -0.62
N ILE A 58 -7.68 21.24 -0.70
CA ILE A 58 -7.57 19.82 -0.35
C ILE A 58 -6.88 19.59 1.00
N LYS A 59 -6.29 20.63 1.59
CA LYS A 59 -5.48 20.59 2.81
C LYS A 59 -6.08 19.73 3.91
N ASP A 60 -7.31 20.04 4.33
CA ASP A 60 -7.91 19.38 5.50
C ASP A 60 -8.14 17.88 5.25
N GLU A 61 -8.57 17.52 4.04
CA GLU A 61 -8.83 16.13 3.66
C GLU A 61 -7.52 15.33 3.55
N VAL A 62 -6.52 15.89 2.86
CA VAL A 62 -5.20 15.24 2.69
C VAL A 62 -4.50 15.09 4.04
N LYS A 63 -4.56 16.11 4.90
CA LYS A 63 -3.99 16.06 6.26
C LYS A 63 -4.71 15.06 7.15
N THR A 64 -6.03 14.94 7.03
CA THR A 64 -6.80 13.93 7.76
C THR A 64 -6.37 12.53 7.35
N VAL A 65 -6.24 12.26 6.04
CA VAL A 65 -5.76 10.96 5.56
C VAL A 65 -4.31 10.68 5.99
N ALA A 66 -3.42 11.67 5.94
CA ALA A 66 -2.05 11.53 6.43
C ALA A 66 -1.99 11.14 7.92
N GLN A 67 -2.84 11.77 8.74
CA GLN A 67 -2.95 11.45 10.16
C GLN A 67 -3.53 10.04 10.39
N GLU A 68 -4.56 9.65 9.64
CA GLU A 68 -5.12 8.30 9.71
C GLU A 68 -4.09 7.23 9.33
N GLU A 69 -3.31 7.45 8.26
CA GLU A 69 -2.23 6.53 7.87
C GLU A 69 -1.18 6.43 8.99
N LYS A 70 -0.78 7.56 9.58
CA LYS A 70 0.18 7.59 10.69
C LYS A 70 -0.29 6.77 11.90
N ASP A 71 -1.57 6.87 12.26
CA ASP A 71 -2.14 6.16 13.40
C ASP A 71 -2.28 4.65 13.14
N VAL A 72 -2.50 4.25 11.89
CA VAL A 72 -2.69 2.85 11.49
C VAL A 72 -1.36 2.11 11.30
N VAL A 73 -0.28 2.80 10.89
CA VAL A 73 1.05 2.20 10.67
C VAL A 73 1.57 1.41 11.86
N ALA A 74 1.45 1.96 13.07
CA ALA A 74 1.94 1.29 14.27
C ALA A 74 1.20 -0.03 14.51
N GLY A 75 -0.12 -0.03 14.33
CA GLY A 75 -0.96 -1.22 14.52
C GLY A 75 -0.76 -2.28 13.42
N VAL A 76 -0.60 -1.87 12.16
CA VAL A 76 -0.36 -2.80 11.05
C VAL A 76 1.02 -3.43 11.15
N SER A 77 2.05 -2.63 11.44
CA SER A 77 3.43 -3.14 11.54
C SER A 77 3.59 -4.15 12.69
N ASP A 78 2.97 -3.89 13.85
CA ASP A 78 2.96 -4.84 14.98
C ASP A 78 2.22 -6.15 14.65
N LYS A 79 1.09 -6.07 13.93
CA LYS A 79 0.37 -7.26 13.45
C LYS A 79 1.20 -8.04 12.43
N MET A 80 1.86 -7.37 11.49
CA MET A 80 2.75 -8.01 10.51
C MET A 80 3.94 -8.70 11.21
N ASP A 81 4.55 -8.03 12.19
CA ASP A 81 5.66 -8.56 12.98
C ASP A 81 5.24 -9.80 13.80
N LYS A 82 4.04 -9.79 14.40
CA LYS A 82 3.48 -10.95 15.10
C LYS A 82 3.27 -12.15 14.17
N VAL A 83 2.74 -11.89 12.98
CA VAL A 83 2.52 -12.91 11.94
C VAL A 83 3.86 -13.47 11.43
N GLU A 84 4.88 -12.61 11.26
CA GLU A 84 6.22 -13.00 10.81
C GLU A 84 6.99 -13.80 11.88
N LYS A 85 6.98 -13.34 13.14
CA LYS A 85 7.71 -13.96 14.26
C LYS A 85 7.08 -15.26 14.78
N ARG A 86 5.77 -15.46 14.58
CA ARG A 86 5.11 -16.75 14.87
C ARG A 86 5.46 -17.76 13.77
N GLY A 87 6.69 -18.27 13.81
CA GLY A 87 7.14 -19.38 12.96
C GLY A 87 6.19 -20.59 13.02
N GLY A 88 6.19 -21.42 11.97
CA GLY A 88 5.18 -22.47 11.72
C GLY A 88 4.93 -23.44 12.88
N PHE A 89 5.92 -23.68 13.73
CA PHE A 89 5.81 -24.63 14.86
C PHE A 89 4.94 -24.10 16.02
N LYS A 90 4.91 -22.79 16.29
CA LYS A 90 4.05 -22.21 17.34
C LYS A 90 2.59 -22.10 16.89
N THR A 91 2.36 -21.87 15.61
CA THR A 91 1.02 -21.80 15.03
C THR A 91 0.30 -23.14 15.14
N PHE A 92 1.01 -24.25 14.98
CA PHE A 92 0.43 -25.59 15.08
C PHE A 92 -0.07 -25.93 16.51
N LEU A 93 0.59 -25.42 17.56
CA LEU A 93 0.30 -25.79 18.95
C LEU A 93 -0.65 -24.86 19.70
N ILE A 94 -0.71 -23.56 19.34
CA ILE A 94 -1.39 -22.54 20.17
C ILE A 94 -2.63 -21.95 19.46
N GLY A 95 -2.83 -22.28 18.19
CA GLY A 95 -3.88 -21.72 17.36
C GLY A 95 -3.35 -20.64 16.42
N SER A 96 -3.81 -20.77 15.18
CA SER A 96 -3.69 -19.85 14.05
C SER A 96 -3.78 -18.37 14.40
N ASP A 97 -2.94 -17.56 13.77
CA ASP A 97 -2.94 -16.10 13.90
C ASP A 97 -4.08 -15.41 13.12
N TYR A 98 -5.21 -16.10 12.94
CA TYR A 98 -6.36 -15.62 12.16
C TYR A 98 -6.90 -14.28 12.65
N LYS A 99 -6.76 -13.97 13.95
CA LYS A 99 -7.17 -12.69 14.50
C LYS A 99 -6.33 -11.52 13.97
N ASN A 100 -5.00 -11.68 13.90
CA ASN A 100 -4.13 -10.64 13.38
C ASN A 100 -4.24 -10.54 11.84
N LEU A 101 -4.37 -11.67 11.13
CA LEU A 101 -4.64 -11.65 9.69
C LEU A 101 -6.00 -11.02 9.34
N GLY A 102 -7.05 -11.35 10.09
CA GLY A 102 -8.37 -10.75 9.92
C GLY A 102 -8.36 -9.24 10.18
N ALA A 103 -7.63 -8.81 11.21
CA ALA A 103 -7.40 -7.39 11.45
C ALA A 103 -6.62 -6.74 10.30
N LEU A 104 -5.58 -7.36 9.77
CA LEU A 104 -4.83 -6.86 8.60
C LEU A 104 -5.72 -6.74 7.35
N ARG A 105 -6.61 -7.71 7.10
CA ARG A 105 -7.61 -7.62 6.01
C ARG A 105 -8.55 -6.42 6.18
N SER A 106 -9.00 -6.17 7.40
CA SER A 106 -9.82 -4.98 7.68
C SER A 106 -9.07 -3.69 7.36
N GLU A 107 -7.77 -3.63 7.67
CA GLU A 107 -6.94 -2.46 7.37
C GLU A 107 -6.71 -2.25 5.86
N LEU A 108 -6.75 -3.31 5.05
CA LEU A 108 -6.70 -3.14 3.59
C LEU A 108 -7.94 -2.45 3.04
N VAL A 109 -9.11 -2.71 3.65
CA VAL A 109 -10.36 -2.03 3.27
C VAL A 109 -10.29 -0.56 3.69
N THR A 110 -9.80 -0.26 4.89
CA THR A 110 -9.63 1.13 5.33
C THR A 110 -8.61 1.88 4.47
N ALA A 111 -7.52 1.21 4.07
CA ALA A 111 -6.53 1.76 3.14
C ALA A 111 -7.14 2.07 1.77
N GLN A 112 -8.04 1.22 1.25
CA GLN A 112 -8.75 1.51 0.00
C GLN A 112 -9.60 2.78 0.13
N ASN A 113 -10.36 2.90 1.23
CA ASN A 113 -11.19 4.09 1.46
C ASN A 113 -10.35 5.37 1.54
N ARG A 114 -9.15 5.30 2.14
CA ARG A 114 -8.21 6.42 2.19
C ARG A 114 -7.67 6.78 0.80
N ILE A 115 -7.30 5.78 -0.01
CA ILE A 115 -6.92 5.98 -1.42
C ILE A 115 -8.05 6.68 -2.18
N ASP A 116 -9.30 6.22 -2.05
CA ASP A 116 -10.44 6.80 -2.75
C ASP A 116 -10.69 8.26 -2.34
N ARG A 117 -10.48 8.60 -1.06
CA ARG A 117 -10.55 9.98 -0.55
C ARG A 117 -9.44 10.88 -1.11
N LEU A 118 -8.23 10.35 -1.24
CA LEU A 118 -7.12 11.06 -1.90
C LEU A 118 -7.40 11.25 -3.39
N THR A 119 -7.96 10.25 -4.09
CA THR A 119 -8.39 10.39 -5.49
C THR A 119 -9.45 11.46 -5.67
N LYS A 120 -10.44 11.56 -4.78
CA LYS A 120 -11.39 12.69 -4.80
C LYS A 120 -10.74 14.05 -4.52
N SER A 121 -9.63 14.06 -3.79
CA SER A 121 -8.85 15.28 -3.54
C SER A 121 -8.00 15.64 -4.76
N LEU A 122 -7.49 14.66 -5.50
CA LEU A 122 -6.79 14.85 -6.77
C LEU A 122 -7.63 15.63 -7.77
N ASP A 123 -8.90 15.26 -7.92
CA ASP A 123 -9.84 15.93 -8.83
C ASP A 123 -10.13 17.39 -8.44
N ARG A 124 -9.93 17.74 -7.16
CA ARG A 124 -10.19 19.08 -6.60
C ARG A 124 -8.93 19.92 -6.43
N ALA A 125 -7.76 19.33 -6.62
CA ALA A 125 -6.49 20.03 -6.48
C ALA A 125 -6.38 21.15 -7.53
N THR A 126 -5.93 22.32 -7.07
CA THR A 126 -5.95 23.59 -7.81
C THR A 126 -4.76 23.78 -8.74
N SER A 127 -3.66 23.05 -8.52
CA SER A 127 -2.45 23.13 -9.32
C SER A 127 -2.05 21.77 -9.90
N SER A 128 -1.51 21.78 -11.12
CA SER A 128 -1.00 20.56 -11.78
C SER A 128 0.16 19.92 -11.01
N THR A 129 0.95 20.72 -10.29
CA THR A 129 2.03 20.24 -9.42
C THR A 129 1.46 19.47 -8.24
N THR A 130 0.48 20.05 -7.52
CA THR A 130 -0.23 19.37 -6.42
C THR A 130 -0.89 18.09 -6.91
N GLN A 131 -1.52 18.11 -8.09
CA GLN A 131 -2.11 16.91 -8.69
C GLN A 131 -1.08 15.81 -8.93
N THR A 132 0.07 16.16 -9.52
CA THR A 132 1.14 15.19 -9.80
C THR A 132 1.73 14.59 -8.52
N GLU A 133 1.94 15.42 -7.50
CA GLU A 133 2.43 14.97 -6.20
C GLU A 133 1.41 14.04 -5.53
N LEU A 134 0.13 14.42 -5.51
CA LEU A 134 -0.92 13.60 -4.89
C LEU A 134 -1.13 12.28 -5.64
N GLN A 135 -1.06 12.29 -6.97
CA GLN A 135 -1.12 11.08 -7.79
C GLN A 135 0.05 10.13 -7.49
N THR A 136 1.25 10.68 -7.27
CA THR A 136 2.41 9.90 -6.83
C THR A 136 2.12 9.21 -5.50
N GLN A 137 1.61 9.95 -4.51
CA GLN A 137 1.30 9.39 -3.19
C GLN A 137 0.18 8.35 -3.21
N ILE A 138 -0.85 8.56 -4.02
CA ILE A 138 -1.92 7.57 -4.25
C ILE A 138 -1.33 6.27 -4.82
N THR A 139 -0.40 6.39 -5.76
CA THR A 139 0.25 5.23 -6.39
C THR A 139 1.14 4.48 -5.40
N GLU A 140 1.90 5.19 -4.58
CA GLU A 140 2.73 4.59 -3.53
C GLU A 140 1.88 3.86 -2.47
N LEU A 141 0.77 4.47 -2.00
CA LEU A 141 -0.18 3.80 -1.11
C LEU A 141 -0.78 2.55 -1.73
N GLY A 142 -1.15 2.60 -3.02
CA GLY A 142 -1.64 1.44 -3.76
C GLY A 142 -0.62 0.30 -3.80
N ASN A 143 0.65 0.62 -4.00
CA ASN A 143 1.75 -0.35 -3.98
C ASN A 143 1.94 -0.95 -2.58
N ILE A 144 1.92 -0.14 -1.52
CA ILE A 144 2.03 -0.60 -0.14
C ILE A 144 0.88 -1.55 0.22
N LYS A 145 -0.35 -1.18 -0.15
CA LYS A 145 -1.56 -2.01 0.02
C LYS A 145 -1.41 -3.36 -0.69
N THR A 146 -0.94 -3.35 -1.94
CA THR A 146 -0.73 -4.57 -2.74
C THR A 146 0.33 -5.49 -2.11
N LYS A 147 1.41 -4.94 -1.56
CA LYS A 147 2.42 -5.71 -0.81
C LYS A 147 1.80 -6.35 0.43
N ALA A 148 1.00 -5.61 1.20
CA ALA A 148 0.31 -6.13 2.38
C ALA A 148 -0.73 -7.21 2.03
N GLU A 149 -1.49 -7.05 0.93
CA GLU A 149 -2.38 -8.08 0.39
C GLU A 149 -1.63 -9.37 0.04
N THR A 150 -0.47 -9.23 -0.61
CA THR A 150 0.36 -10.38 -1.00
C THR A 150 0.88 -11.10 0.24
N PHE A 151 1.40 -10.35 1.22
CA PHE A 151 1.83 -10.90 2.50
C PHE A 151 0.72 -11.70 3.20
N ILE A 152 -0.49 -11.14 3.29
CA ILE A 152 -1.64 -11.83 3.92
C ILE A 152 -1.93 -13.15 3.20
N LYS A 153 -1.99 -13.14 1.86
CA LYS A 153 -2.28 -14.35 1.05
C LYS A 153 -1.22 -15.43 1.23
N GLU A 154 0.06 -15.04 1.28
CA GLU A 154 1.17 -15.98 1.50
C GLU A 154 1.09 -16.65 2.88
N GLN A 155 0.75 -15.89 3.91
CA GLN A 155 0.62 -16.43 5.27
C GLN A 155 -0.62 -17.32 5.40
N GLU A 156 -1.73 -16.96 4.76
CA GLU A 156 -2.92 -17.81 4.66
C GLU A 156 -2.66 -19.12 3.93
N GLY A 157 -1.91 -19.09 2.83
CA GLY A 157 -1.52 -20.28 2.08
C GLY A 157 -0.77 -21.29 2.95
N LYS A 158 0.17 -20.82 3.80
CA LYS A 158 0.87 -21.69 4.75
C LYS A 158 -0.09 -22.36 5.72
N PHE A 159 -1.07 -21.64 6.27
CA PHE A 159 -2.05 -22.23 7.19
C PHE A 159 -2.96 -23.25 6.52
N SER A 160 -3.41 -22.97 5.29
CA SER A 160 -4.16 -23.94 4.50
C SER A 160 -3.36 -25.23 4.34
N LEU A 161 -2.04 -25.11 4.06
CA LEU A 161 -1.14 -26.24 3.89
C LEU A 161 -0.95 -27.09 5.17
N PHE A 162 -0.94 -26.48 6.35
CA PHE A 162 -0.87 -27.24 7.61
C PHE A 162 -2.23 -27.87 7.98
N GLY A 163 -3.35 -27.23 7.59
CA GLY A 163 -4.69 -27.72 7.87
C GLY A 163 -5.07 -28.99 7.09
N TRP A 164 -4.69 -29.12 5.82
CA TRP A 164 -4.89 -30.39 5.09
C TRP A 164 -3.92 -31.48 5.54
N LEU A 165 -2.68 -31.14 5.91
CA LEU A 165 -1.70 -32.11 6.41
C LEU A 165 -2.18 -32.75 7.72
N ALA A 166 -2.79 -31.98 8.62
CA ALA A 166 -3.40 -32.52 9.83
C ALA A 166 -4.54 -33.52 9.54
N ARG A 167 -5.31 -33.31 8.47
CA ARG A 167 -6.37 -34.25 8.03
C ARG A 167 -5.83 -35.55 7.43
N MET A 168 -4.57 -35.60 7.00
CA MET A 168 -3.94 -36.82 6.45
C MET A 168 -3.48 -37.80 7.55
N PHE A 169 -3.37 -37.35 8.80
CA PHE A 169 -2.95 -38.16 9.94
C PHE A 169 -4.07 -38.35 10.99
N GLN A 170 -5.30 -37.95 10.67
CA GLN A 170 -6.54 -38.26 11.42
C GLN A 170 -7.35 -39.30 10.65
#